data_AF-A0A0V1HN64-F1
#
_entry.id   AF-A0A0V1HN64-F1
#
_cell.length_a   1.000
_cell.length_b   1.000
_cell.length_c   1.000
_cell.angle_alpha   90.00
_cell.angle_beta   90.00
_cell.angle_gamma   90.00
#
_symmetry.space_group_name_H-M   'P 1'
#
loop_
_entity.id
_entity.type
_entity.pdbx_description
1 polymer ?
#
loop_
_entity_poly.entity_id
_entity_poly.type
_entity_poly.pdbx_seq_one_letter_code
_entity_poly.pdbx_strand_id
1 'polypeptide(L)'
;MASKSSDKCVYDFEAKDIDGNVVSMKKYHNYKQLQQLYTKYESQGLRIAAFPCNQFGKQEPKSEEEIKKFATERYGVTFDMYSKIDVNDANEHPLWHFLKSKLSGATGTPIKWNFAKFLIDQNGVPVRRYEPDDSPNSMEPDFVALLNKKDS
;
A
#
# COMPACT_ATOMS: atom_id res chain seq x y z
N MET A 1 -37.43 -15.01 -4.57
CA MET A 1 -36.23 -14.37 -4.00
C MET A 1 -35.02 -14.95 -4.72
N ALA A 2 -34.36 -14.17 -5.59
CA ALA A 2 -33.17 -14.65 -6.28
C ALA A 2 -31.97 -14.55 -5.33
N SER A 3 -31.41 -15.69 -4.97
CA SER A 3 -30.07 -15.79 -4.36
C SER A 3 -29.06 -15.20 -5.35
N LYS A 4 -28.44 -14.07 -5.01
CA LYS A 4 -27.30 -13.56 -5.77
C LYS A 4 -26.13 -14.52 -5.54
N SER A 5 -25.78 -15.28 -6.56
CA SER A 5 -24.49 -15.95 -6.66
C SER A 5 -23.40 -14.90 -6.38
N SER A 6 -22.58 -15.10 -5.36
CA SER A 6 -21.37 -14.31 -5.18
C SER A 6 -20.43 -14.66 -6.33
N ASP A 7 -20.28 -13.76 -7.31
CA ASP A 7 -19.37 -13.99 -8.42
C ASP A 7 -17.96 -14.22 -7.89
N LYS A 8 -17.43 -15.42 -8.12
CA LYS A 8 -16.05 -15.77 -7.75
C LYS A 8 -15.11 -14.80 -8.43
N CYS A 9 -14.25 -14.17 -7.65
CA CYS A 9 -13.29 -13.20 -8.11
C CYS A 9 -11.90 -13.84 -8.22
N VAL A 10 -11.01 -13.34 -9.07
CA VAL A 10 -9.64 -13.90 -9.21
C VAL A 10 -8.89 -13.94 -7.87
N TYR A 11 -9.27 -13.07 -6.93
CA TYR A 11 -8.70 -12.99 -5.58
C TYR A 11 -9.19 -14.08 -4.62
N ASP A 12 -10.16 -14.90 -5.02
CA ASP A 12 -10.58 -16.08 -4.25
C ASP A 12 -9.71 -17.31 -4.52
N PHE A 13 -8.77 -17.20 -5.46
CA PHE A 13 -7.89 -18.28 -5.87
C PHE A 13 -6.48 -18.14 -5.28
N GLU A 14 -5.78 -19.26 -5.22
CA GLU A 14 -4.35 -19.35 -4.93
C GLU A 14 -3.65 -20.06 -6.08
N ALA A 15 -2.37 -19.73 -6.31
CA ALA A 15 -1.55 -20.36 -7.31
C ALA A 15 -0.17 -20.69 -6.73
N LYS A 16 0.45 -21.79 -7.17
CA LYS A 16 1.85 -22.06 -6.88
C LYS A 16 2.74 -21.16 -7.75
N ASP A 17 3.70 -20.47 -7.16
CA ASP A 17 4.76 -19.81 -7.91
C ASP A 17 5.80 -20.83 -8.43
N ILE A 18 6.78 -20.34 -9.19
CA ILE A 18 7.81 -21.19 -9.83
C ILE A 18 8.75 -21.87 -8.82
N ASP A 19 8.84 -21.31 -7.60
CA ASP A 19 9.63 -21.84 -6.49
C ASP A 19 8.83 -22.80 -5.61
N GLY A 20 7.54 -23.01 -5.93
CA GLY A 20 6.67 -23.97 -5.28
C GLY A 20 5.90 -23.43 -4.07
N ASN A 21 5.94 -22.12 -3.80
CA ASN A 21 5.16 -21.51 -2.73
C ASN A 21 3.70 -21.33 -3.18
N VAL A 22 2.74 -21.65 -2.32
CA VAL A 22 1.33 -21.34 -2.56
C VAL A 22 1.10 -19.86 -2.26
N VAL A 23 0.65 -19.11 -3.25
CA VAL A 23 0.46 -17.66 -3.16
C VAL A 23 -0.99 -17.30 -3.43
N SER A 24 -1.60 -16.57 -2.50
CA SER A 24 -2.94 -16.03 -2.68
C SER A 24 -2.98 -14.95 -3.75
N MET A 25 -3.90 -15.07 -4.71
CA MET A 25 -4.12 -14.05 -5.73
C MET A 25 -4.62 -12.73 -5.13
N LYS A 26 -5.07 -12.72 -3.86
CA LYS A 26 -5.42 -11.49 -3.11
C LYS A 26 -4.30 -10.45 -3.11
N LYS A 27 -3.03 -10.84 -3.28
CA LYS A 27 -1.89 -9.90 -3.37
C LYS A 27 -2.04 -8.86 -4.48
N TYR A 28 -2.82 -9.14 -5.54
CA TYR A 28 -3.03 -8.22 -6.67
C TYR A 28 -4.11 -7.15 -6.43
N HIS A 29 -4.40 -6.83 -5.17
CA HIS A 29 -5.58 -6.07 -4.79
C HIS A 29 -5.33 -5.00 -3.72
N ASN A 30 -4.21 -4.28 -3.89
CA ASN A 30 -3.72 -3.30 -2.92
C ASN A 30 -4.79 -2.30 -2.45
N TYR A 31 -5.46 -1.56 -3.35
CA TYR A 31 -6.49 -0.57 -2.97
C TYR A 31 -7.61 -1.16 -2.11
N LYS A 32 -8.12 -2.34 -2.48
CA LYS A 32 -9.22 -2.99 -1.74
C LYS A 32 -8.79 -3.39 -0.34
N GLN A 33 -7.62 -4.00 -0.20
CA GLN A 33 -7.11 -4.41 1.11
C GLN A 33 -6.74 -3.22 1.99
N LEU A 34 -6.06 -2.21 1.43
CA LEU A 34 -5.73 -0.99 2.14
C LEU A 34 -6.99 -0.29 2.64
N GLN A 35 -8.04 -0.20 1.82
CA GLN A 35 -9.31 0.38 2.24
C GLN A 35 -9.97 -0.44 3.37
N GLN A 36 -9.94 -1.77 3.28
CA GLN A 36 -10.48 -2.65 4.34
C GLN A 36 -9.74 -2.45 5.67
N LEU A 37 -8.41 -2.40 5.64
CA LEU A 37 -7.59 -2.14 6.83
C LEU A 37 -7.84 -0.73 7.38
N TYR A 38 -7.94 0.27 6.50
CA TYR A 38 -8.24 1.65 6.89
C TYR A 38 -9.58 1.75 7.61
N THR A 39 -10.68 1.27 7.00
CA THR A 39 -12.00 1.27 7.64
C THR A 39 -12.00 0.51 8.97
N LYS A 40 -11.22 -0.57 9.11
CA LYS A 40 -11.14 -1.35 10.33
C LYS A 40 -10.42 -0.64 11.48
N TYR A 41 -9.39 0.16 11.18
CA TYR A 41 -8.46 0.69 12.18
C TYR A 41 -8.36 2.22 12.23
N GLU A 42 -9.05 2.96 11.36
CA GLU A 42 -9.00 4.43 11.34
C GLU A 42 -9.42 5.06 12.68
N SER A 43 -10.43 4.48 13.33
CA SER A 43 -10.94 4.90 14.64
C SER A 43 -9.97 4.58 15.79
N GLN A 44 -9.03 3.67 15.54
CA GLN A 44 -7.97 3.28 16.47
C GLN A 44 -6.67 4.06 16.19
N GLY A 45 -6.64 4.93 15.17
CA GLY A 45 -5.51 5.80 14.87
C GLY A 45 -4.75 5.46 13.59
N LEU A 46 -5.12 4.41 12.85
CA LEU A 46 -4.49 4.14 11.56
C LEU A 46 -4.76 5.28 10.56
N ARG A 47 -3.72 5.70 9.85
CA ARG A 47 -3.81 6.61 8.70
C ARG A 47 -3.06 5.99 7.53
N ILE A 48 -3.59 6.17 6.33
CA ILE A 48 -2.95 5.74 5.09
C ILE A 48 -2.80 6.97 4.20
N ALA A 49 -1.59 7.16 3.68
CA ALA A 49 -1.24 8.24 2.78
C ALA A 49 -0.76 7.64 1.45
N ALA A 50 -1.54 7.82 0.38
CA ALA A 50 -1.24 7.27 -0.93
C ALA A 50 -0.67 8.35 -1.87
N PHE A 51 0.44 8.01 -2.52
CA PHE A 51 1.16 8.92 -3.42
C PHE A 51 1.25 8.30 -4.81
N PRO A 52 0.48 8.79 -5.79
CA PRO A 52 0.57 8.32 -7.16
C PRO A 52 1.98 8.51 -7.73
N CYS A 53 2.42 7.60 -8.59
CA CYS A 53 3.72 7.67 -9.24
C CYS A 53 3.66 6.99 -10.61
N ASN A 54 4.29 7.59 -11.63
CA ASN A 54 4.25 7.06 -12.99
C ASN A 54 5.59 6.46 -13.47
N GLN A 55 6.57 6.29 -12.58
CA GLN A 55 7.90 5.77 -12.92
C GLN A 55 7.90 4.26 -13.25
N PHE A 56 6.86 3.52 -12.84
CA PHE A 56 6.80 2.05 -12.99
C PHE A 56 5.90 1.65 -14.15
N GLY A 57 6.51 1.35 -15.30
CA GLY A 57 5.79 0.91 -16.50
C GLY A 57 4.76 1.90 -17.04
N LYS A 58 4.84 3.18 -16.65
CA LYS A 58 3.86 4.23 -16.95
C LYS A 58 2.42 3.83 -16.60
N GLN A 59 2.23 3.14 -15.47
CA GLN A 59 0.92 2.61 -15.03
C GLN A 59 -0.02 3.67 -14.44
N GLU A 60 0.47 4.90 -14.20
CA GLU A 60 -0.31 6.01 -13.65
C GLU A 60 -0.21 7.28 -14.54
N PRO A 61 -0.55 7.18 -15.84
CA PRO A 61 -0.31 8.26 -16.80
C PRO A 61 -1.37 9.38 -16.73
N LYS A 62 -2.49 9.11 -16.06
CA LYS A 62 -3.66 9.98 -16.01
C LYS A 62 -3.44 11.22 -15.13
N SER A 63 -4.40 12.14 -15.18
CA SER A 63 -4.44 13.30 -14.30
C SER A 63 -4.76 12.91 -12.85
N GLU A 64 -4.39 13.74 -11.88
CA GLU A 64 -4.66 13.50 -10.45
C GLU A 64 -6.15 13.38 -10.16
N GLU A 65 -6.99 14.14 -10.86
CA GLU A 65 -8.45 14.06 -10.76
C GLU A 65 -8.98 12.68 -11.19
N GLU A 66 -8.50 12.18 -12.34
CA GLU A 66 -8.88 10.86 -12.85
C GLU A 66 -8.39 9.72 -11.95
N ILE A 67 -7.19 9.85 -11.38
CA ILE A 67 -6.62 8.87 -10.45
C ILE A 67 -7.49 8.80 -9.19
N LYS A 68 -7.80 9.96 -8.60
CA LYS A 68 -8.67 10.05 -7.42
C LYS A 68 -10.05 9.48 -7.70
N LYS A 69 -10.67 9.87 -8.82
CA LYS A 69 -11.98 9.36 -9.24
C LYS A 69 -11.98 7.84 -9.41
N PHE A 70 -10.94 7.30 -10.05
CA PHE A 70 -10.81 5.85 -10.21
C PHE A 70 -10.72 5.14 -8.86
N ALA A 71 -9.86 5.61 -7.96
CA ALA A 71 -9.68 5.03 -6.64
C ALA A 71 -10.97 5.04 -5.80
N THR A 72 -11.70 6.16 -5.82
CA THR A 72 -12.95 6.33 -5.07
C THR A 72 -14.09 5.50 -5.68
N GLU A 73 -14.35 5.62 -6.98
CA GLU A 73 -15.48 4.94 -7.62
C GLU A 73 -15.29 3.42 -7.70
N ARG A 74 -14.06 2.95 -7.93
CA ARG A 74 -13.79 1.51 -8.14
C ARG A 74 -13.59 0.74 -6.84
N TYR A 75 -12.99 1.37 -5.83
CA TYR A 75 -12.55 0.70 -4.60
C TYR A 75 -13.10 1.33 -3.32
N GLY A 76 -13.79 2.47 -3.41
CA GLY A 76 -14.32 3.16 -2.23
C GLY A 76 -13.22 3.74 -1.35
N VAL A 77 -12.10 4.18 -1.93
CA VAL A 77 -10.98 4.76 -1.17
C VAL A 77 -11.45 5.99 -0.40
N THR A 78 -11.23 5.99 0.92
CA THR A 78 -11.53 7.11 1.83
C THR A 78 -10.31 7.63 2.58
N PHE A 79 -9.15 6.97 2.46
CA PHE A 79 -7.89 7.46 3.01
C PHE A 79 -7.27 8.55 2.12
N ASP A 80 -6.25 9.23 2.64
CA ASP A 80 -5.65 10.40 2.00
C ASP A 80 -4.88 10.02 0.73
N MET A 81 -5.12 10.78 -0.34
CA MET A 81 -4.39 10.70 -1.59
C MET A 81 -3.74 12.06 -1.88
N TYR A 82 -2.45 12.05 -2.20
CA TYR A 82 -1.64 13.23 -2.48
C TYR A 82 -1.40 13.39 -3.98
N SER A 83 -0.72 14.50 -4.35
CA SER A 83 -0.26 14.72 -5.71
C SER A 83 0.75 13.68 -6.16
N LYS A 84 0.87 13.54 -7.48
CA LYS A 84 1.80 12.62 -8.13
C LYS A 84 3.24 13.07 -7.86
N ILE A 85 4.10 12.13 -7.52
CA ILE A 85 5.51 12.37 -7.24
C ILE A 85 6.41 11.34 -7.94
N ASP A 86 7.68 11.69 -8.05
CA ASP A 86 8.75 10.73 -8.32
C ASP A 86 9.30 10.20 -7.00
N VAL A 87 9.60 8.91 -6.97
CA VAL A 87 10.03 8.15 -5.78
C VAL A 87 11.43 7.56 -5.93
N ASN A 88 12.02 7.71 -7.11
CA ASN A 88 13.36 7.28 -7.46
C ASN A 88 14.05 8.37 -8.30
N ASP A 89 15.36 8.20 -8.46
CA ASP A 89 16.23 9.00 -9.33
C ASP A 89 16.36 10.48 -8.90
N ALA A 90 16.88 11.33 -9.78
CA ALA A 90 17.28 12.70 -9.45
C ALA A 90 16.13 13.63 -9.01
N ASN A 91 14.88 13.31 -9.39
CA ASN A 91 13.68 14.08 -9.05
C ASN A 91 12.91 13.46 -7.87
N GLU A 92 13.47 12.46 -7.21
CA GLU A 92 12.83 11.81 -6.07
C GLU A 92 12.38 12.83 -5.01
N HIS A 93 11.14 12.66 -4.56
CA HIS A 93 10.58 13.51 -3.51
C HIS A 93 11.37 13.34 -2.19
N PRO A 94 11.69 14.42 -1.46
CA PRO A 94 12.51 14.35 -0.24
C PRO A 94 12.01 13.37 0.82
N LEU A 95 10.69 13.21 0.95
CA LEU A 95 10.08 12.21 1.83
C LEU A 95 10.50 10.77 1.47
N TRP A 96 10.49 10.42 0.19
CA TRP A 96 10.89 9.08 -0.26
C TRP A 96 12.38 8.84 -0.05
N HIS A 97 13.21 9.86 -0.30
CA HIS A 97 14.64 9.79 -0.05
C HIS A 97 14.91 9.47 1.43
N PHE A 98 14.25 10.21 2.33
CA PHE A 98 14.32 9.97 3.77
C PHE A 98 13.87 8.54 4.15
N LEU A 99 12.70 8.10 3.70
CA LEU A 99 12.15 6.78 4.02
C LEU A 99 13.05 5.63 3.54
N LYS A 100 13.56 5.70 2.30
CA LYS A 100 14.49 4.70 1.76
C LYS A 100 15.80 4.69 2.55
N SER A 101 16.35 5.85 2.90
CA SER A 101 17.61 5.94 3.64
C SER A 101 17.52 5.33 5.06
N LYS A 102 16.37 5.47 5.73
CA LYS A 102 16.16 4.96 7.09
C LYS A 102 15.94 3.45 7.14
N LEU A 103 15.28 2.88 6.13
CA LEU A 103 14.83 1.49 6.16
C LEU A 103 15.59 0.58 5.19
N SER A 104 16.55 1.11 4.42
CA SER A 104 17.33 0.35 3.44
C SER A 104 18.80 0.76 3.38
N GLY A 105 19.33 1.35 4.46
CA GLY A 105 20.72 1.80 4.57
C GLY A 105 20.97 3.17 3.91
N ALA A 106 22.17 3.74 4.12
CA ALA A 106 22.48 5.14 3.81
C ALA A 106 22.25 5.56 2.35
N THR A 107 22.39 4.64 1.39
CA THR A 107 22.14 4.92 -0.03
C THR A 107 20.67 4.70 -0.44
N GLY A 108 19.88 4.03 0.40
CA GLY A 108 18.48 3.68 0.15
C GLY A 108 18.28 2.78 -1.07
N THR A 109 17.87 1.53 -0.87
CA THR A 109 17.48 0.67 -2.01
C THR A 109 16.32 1.31 -2.79
N PRO A 110 16.39 1.44 -4.13
CA PRO A 110 15.30 1.99 -4.94
C PRO A 110 13.97 1.27 -4.72
N ILE A 111 12.86 1.97 -4.98
CA ILE A 111 11.55 1.33 -5.07
C ILE A 111 11.52 0.50 -6.35
N LYS A 112 11.19 -0.80 -6.25
CA LYS A 112 11.25 -1.73 -7.39
C LYS A 112 10.02 -1.65 -8.29
N TRP A 113 8.85 -1.37 -7.71
CA TRP A 113 7.57 -1.34 -8.42
C TRP A 113 6.49 -0.59 -7.64
N ASN A 114 5.30 -0.46 -8.24
CA ASN A 114 4.11 0.09 -7.59
C ASN A 114 3.76 -0.63 -6.29
N PHE A 115 3.17 0.10 -5.34
CA PHE A 115 2.74 -0.41 -4.03
C PHE A 115 3.86 -0.91 -3.11
N ALA A 116 5.05 -0.32 -3.14
CA ALA A 116 5.90 -0.38 -1.95
C ALA A 116 5.21 0.38 -0.79
N LYS A 117 5.37 -0.11 0.45
CA LYS A 117 4.74 0.52 1.63
C LYS A 117 5.79 0.84 2.69
N PHE A 118 5.58 1.92 3.40
CA PHE A 118 6.36 2.30 4.57
C PHE A 118 5.42 2.38 5.76
N LEU A 119 5.80 1.74 6.87
CA LEU A 119 5.13 1.89 8.15
C LEU A 119 5.91 2.89 8.99
N ILE A 120 5.18 3.88 9.51
CA ILE A 120 5.67 4.96 10.35
C ILE A 120 4.89 4.86 11.66
N ASP A 121 5.57 4.97 12.79
CA ASP A 121 4.92 4.96 14.10
C ASP A 121 4.28 6.31 14.46
N GLN A 122 3.64 6.36 15.63
CA GLN A 122 2.92 7.54 16.12
C GLN A 122 3.84 8.74 16.42
N ASN A 123 5.15 8.51 16.56
CA ASN A 123 6.17 9.53 16.77
C ASN A 123 6.80 10.02 15.45
N GLY A 124 6.33 9.52 14.31
CA GLY A 124 6.88 9.86 13.00
C GLY A 124 8.15 9.09 12.64
N VAL A 125 8.49 8.03 13.37
CA VAL A 125 9.69 7.22 13.10
C VAL A 125 9.36 6.12 12.09
N PRO A 126 10.10 6.01 10.96
CA PRO A 126 9.95 4.89 10.04
C PRO A 126 10.38 3.59 10.71
N VAL A 127 9.50 2.59 10.76
CA VAL A 127 9.76 1.32 11.45
C VAL A 127 9.99 0.15 10.51
N ARG A 128 9.31 0.14 9.35
CA ARG A 128 9.38 -0.99 8.41
C ARG A 128 9.07 -0.55 6.99
N ARG A 129 9.73 -1.21 6.04
CA ARG A 129 9.43 -1.15 4.61
C ARG A 129 8.87 -2.51 4.17
N TYR A 130 7.86 -2.47 3.30
CA TYR A 130 7.28 -3.63 2.63
C TYR A 130 7.48 -3.48 1.12
N GLU A 131 7.84 -4.58 0.48
CA GLU A 131 8.09 -4.64 -0.95
C GLU A 131 6.77 -4.69 -1.74
N PRO A 132 6.79 -4.41 -3.06
CA PRO A 132 5.59 -4.40 -3.90
C PRO A 132 4.71 -5.66 -3.84
N ASP A 133 5.33 -6.82 -3.67
CA ASP A 133 4.71 -8.14 -3.60
C ASP A 133 4.20 -8.52 -2.21
N ASP A 134 4.59 -7.78 -1.17
CA ASP A 134 4.01 -7.91 0.16
C ASP A 134 2.53 -7.50 0.15
N SER A 135 1.68 -8.39 0.63
CA SER A 135 0.25 -8.15 0.77
C SER A 135 -0.01 -7.07 1.83
N PRO A 136 -0.85 -6.04 1.59
CA PRO A 136 -1.24 -5.11 2.65
C PRO A 136 -1.72 -5.76 3.94
N ASN A 137 -2.41 -6.91 3.86
CA ASN A 137 -2.87 -7.64 5.04
C ASN A 137 -1.73 -8.21 5.90
N SER A 138 -0.55 -8.48 5.33
CA SER A 138 0.59 -8.94 6.15
C SER A 138 1.19 -7.82 7.00
N MET A 139 0.82 -6.55 6.76
CA MET A 139 1.21 -5.42 7.60
C MET A 139 0.37 -5.32 8.89
N GLU A 140 -0.78 -5.99 8.94
CA GLU A 140 -1.76 -5.85 10.02
C GLU A 140 -1.20 -6.16 11.42
N PRO A 141 -0.50 -7.28 11.64
CA PRO A 141 0.10 -7.54 12.96
C PRO A 141 1.06 -6.44 13.41
N ASP A 142 1.86 -5.91 12.48
CA ASP A 142 2.91 -4.93 12.78
C ASP A 142 2.32 -3.57 13.20
N PHE A 143 1.37 -3.03 12.42
CA PHE A 143 0.77 -1.75 12.81
C PHE A 143 -0.18 -1.89 14.00
N VAL A 144 -0.86 -3.03 14.18
CA VAL A 144 -1.70 -3.27 15.38
C VAL A 144 -0.84 -3.27 16.64
N ALA A 145 0.36 -3.85 16.58
CA ALA A 145 1.30 -3.78 17.69
C ALA A 145 1.67 -2.33 18.05
N LEU A 146 1.77 -1.43 17.07
CA LEU A 146 2.01 0.00 17.31
C LEU A 146 0.78 0.72 17.86
N LEU A 147 -0.42 0.44 17.34
CA LEU A 147 -1.67 1.03 17.85
C LEU A 147 -1.93 0.67 19.32
N ASN A 148 -1.51 -0.53 19.74
CA ASN A 148 -1.67 -1.00 21.12
C ASN A 148 -0.59 -0.51 22.09
N LYS A 149 0.53 0.03 21.58
CA LYS A 149 1.51 0.76 22.40
C LYS A 149 0.93 2.12 22.73
N LYS A 150 -0.01 2.17 23.67
CA LYS A 150 -0.36 3.43 24.35
C LYS A 150 0.86 3.88 25.13
N ASP A 151 1.19 5.16 24.99
CA ASP A 151 2.27 5.84 25.68
C ASP A 151 2.33 5.40 27.15
N SER A 152 3.45 4.79 27.53
CA SER A 152 3.81 4.56 28.93
C SER A 152 4.32 5.85 29.55
#